data_AF-A0A0V0ZE39-F1
#
_entry.id   AF-A0A0V0ZE39-F1
#
_cell.length_a   1.000
_cell.length_b   1.000
_cell.length_c   1.000
_cell.angle_alpha   90.00
_cell.angle_beta   90.00
_cell.angle_gamma   90.00
#
_symmetry.space_group_name_H-M   'P 1'
#
loop_
_entity.id
_entity.type
_entity.pdbx_description
1 polymer ?
#
loop_
_entity_poly.entity_id
_entity_poly.type
_entity_poly.pdbx_seq_one_letter_code
_entity_poly.pdbx_strand_id
1 'polypeptide(L)'
;LQKFLEFAQWQANLLAKSNGEEAKPPAVKSEQRTPSSKPSRPEQRYGDRIRSTAAALAVVAAKGCPFCGGEHKAEECEKFLKADLSRRRDMARTKEVCFRCLETGHMAKGCRGGRPCGVDGCRQAHHRLLHPPSTRESTG
;
A
#
# COMPACT_ATOMS: atom_id res chain seq x y z
N LEU A 1 8.46 -5.55 -41.50
CA LEU A 1 9.47 -4.57 -41.04
C LEU A 1 8.88 -3.28 -40.45
N GLN A 2 7.78 -2.74 -40.98
CA GLN A 2 7.25 -1.43 -40.55
C GLN A 2 6.78 -1.36 -39.08
N LYS A 3 6.26 -2.46 -38.53
CA LYS A 3 5.84 -2.53 -37.12
C LYS A 3 6.98 -2.56 -36.11
N PHE A 4 8.21 -2.85 -36.54
CA PHE A 4 9.39 -2.88 -35.66
C PHE A 4 10.02 -1.49 -35.49
N LEU A 5 9.91 -0.64 -36.52
CA LEU A 5 10.38 0.76 -36.48
C LEU A 5 9.49 1.65 -35.59
N GLU A 6 8.19 1.36 -35.51
CA GLU A 6 7.24 2.07 -34.66
C GLU A 6 7.55 1.85 -33.15
N PHE A 7 7.97 0.64 -32.78
CA PHE A 7 8.35 0.31 -31.40
C PHE A 7 9.64 1.02 -30.96
N ALA A 8 10.62 1.15 -31.87
CA ALA A 8 11.88 1.84 -31.59
C ALA A 8 11.68 3.37 -31.39
N GLN A 9 10.71 3.97 -32.09
CA GLN A 9 10.38 5.39 -31.93
C GLN A 9 9.68 5.68 -30.59
N TRP A 10 8.89 4.74 -30.05
CA TRP A 10 8.27 4.90 -28.73
C TRP A 10 9.28 4.90 -27.58
N GLN A 11 10.36 4.10 -27.70
CA GLN A 11 11.44 4.04 -26.71
C GLN A 11 12.32 5.31 -26.71
N ALA A 12 12.54 5.93 -27.87
CA ALA A 12 13.42 7.10 -28.00
C ALA A 12 12.87 8.37 -27.33
N ASN A 13 11.54 8.47 -27.18
CA ASN A 13 10.89 9.66 -26.59
C ASN A 13 10.90 9.67 -25.04
N LEU A 14 11.37 8.59 -24.41
CA LEU A 14 11.46 8.44 -22.95
C LEU A 14 12.83 8.86 -22.38
N LEU A 15 13.88 8.95 -23.20
CA LEU A 15 15.23 9.38 -22.78
C LEU A 15 15.50 10.88 -22.99
N ALA A 16 14.67 11.59 -23.76
CA ALA A 16 14.94 12.97 -24.14
C ALA A 16 14.33 14.04 -23.20
N LYS A 17 13.67 13.67 -22.10
CA LYS A 17 12.87 14.61 -21.28
C LYS A 17 13.31 14.85 -19.84
N SER A 18 14.51 14.47 -19.46
CA SER A 18 15.13 15.05 -18.26
C SER A 18 16.63 15.05 -18.39
N ASN A 19 17.21 16.19 -18.80
CA ASN A 19 18.22 16.93 -18.04
C ASN A 19 18.77 18.10 -18.86
N GLY A 20 18.80 19.28 -18.24
CA GLY A 20 19.66 20.38 -18.64
C GLY A 20 19.00 21.75 -18.48
N GLU A 21 19.28 22.43 -17.36
CA GLU A 21 20.10 23.64 -17.41
C GLU A 21 20.80 23.94 -16.06
N GLU A 22 22.10 24.18 -16.19
CA GLU A 22 23.17 24.66 -15.27
C GLU A 22 22.94 26.11 -14.80
N ALA A 23 23.58 26.77 -13.81
CA ALA A 23 24.83 26.61 -13.04
C ALA A 23 24.87 27.50 -11.75
N LYS A 24 25.66 27.03 -10.75
CA LYS A 24 26.59 27.61 -9.70
C LYS A 24 26.82 29.16 -9.52
N PRO A 25 27.59 29.70 -8.53
CA PRO A 25 28.16 29.26 -7.20
C PRO A 25 28.04 30.36 -6.06
N PRO A 26 28.84 30.45 -4.95
CA PRO A 26 29.55 29.48 -4.07
C PRO A 26 29.33 29.68 -2.53
N ALA A 27 29.81 28.69 -1.77
CA ALA A 27 30.45 28.77 -0.42
C ALA A 27 29.68 29.36 0.77
N VAL A 28 29.50 28.58 1.86
CA VAL A 28 30.40 28.58 3.03
C VAL A 28 30.07 27.44 4.02
N LYS A 29 31.14 27.02 4.70
CA LYS A 29 31.34 25.95 5.69
C LYS A 29 30.58 26.19 7.00
N SER A 30 30.07 25.15 7.66
CA SER A 30 30.49 24.80 9.03
C SER A 30 29.76 23.57 9.58
N GLU A 31 30.51 22.82 10.36
CA GLU A 31 30.22 21.54 10.99
C GLU A 31 29.41 21.66 12.30
N GLN A 32 29.08 20.48 12.84
CA GLN A 32 28.83 20.11 14.24
C GLN A 32 27.39 19.89 14.78
N ARG A 33 27.19 18.60 15.09
CA ARG A 33 26.76 18.00 16.37
C ARG A 33 25.33 18.24 16.90
N THR A 34 24.71 17.09 17.18
CA THR A 34 23.56 16.88 18.06
C THR A 34 23.79 17.50 19.45
N PRO A 35 22.72 17.90 20.15
CA PRO A 35 22.16 16.97 21.13
C PRO A 35 20.62 16.95 21.21
N SER A 36 20.14 15.85 21.77
CA SER A 36 18.80 15.54 22.24
C SER A 36 18.06 16.73 22.88
N SER A 37 16.82 16.97 22.45
CA SER A 37 15.75 17.55 23.27
C SER A 37 14.40 17.21 22.64
N LYS A 38 13.62 16.37 23.32
CA LYS A 38 12.23 16.03 22.96
C LYS A 38 11.33 17.24 23.24
N PRO A 39 10.39 17.58 22.35
CA PRO A 39 9.10 18.11 22.78
C PRO A 39 7.99 17.11 22.45
N SER A 40 7.14 16.89 23.45
CA SER A 40 6.00 16.00 23.49
C SER A 40 5.08 16.20 22.28
N ARG A 41 4.93 15.15 21.47
CA ARG A 41 4.04 15.13 20.30
C ARG A 41 2.59 15.24 20.77
N PRO A 42 1.80 16.23 20.31
CA PRO A 42 0.39 16.27 20.59
C PRO A 42 -0.32 15.15 19.79
N GLU A 43 -1.21 14.42 20.44
CA GLU A 43 -2.16 13.50 19.82
C GLU A 43 -3.05 14.25 18.83
N GLN A 44 -2.59 14.34 17.58
CA GLN A 44 -3.36 14.90 16.50
C GLN A 44 -4.38 13.88 16.02
N ARG A 45 -5.62 14.19 16.40
CA ARG A 45 -6.85 13.53 15.99
C ARG A 45 -6.90 13.35 14.47
N TYR A 46 -7.41 12.19 14.11
CA TYR A 46 -7.92 11.82 12.79
C TYR A 46 -8.88 12.92 12.29
N GLY A 47 -8.41 13.77 11.38
CA GLY A 47 -9.20 14.86 10.80
C GLY A 47 -8.34 16.03 10.31
N ASP A 48 -8.39 16.24 9.00
CA ASP A 48 -8.27 17.54 8.33
C ASP A 48 -7.10 18.48 8.68
N ARG A 49 -6.00 18.34 7.93
CA ARG A 49 -5.26 19.49 7.38
C ARG A 49 -4.63 19.12 6.03
N ILE A 50 -5.46 18.93 5.01
CA ILE A 50 -4.95 18.97 3.64
C ILE A 50 -4.88 20.45 3.24
N ARG A 51 -3.65 20.97 3.18
CA ARG A 51 -3.38 22.32 2.68
C ARG A 51 -3.62 22.29 1.17
N SER A 52 -4.77 22.80 0.75
CA SER A 52 -5.26 22.76 -0.63
C SER A 52 -4.29 23.44 -1.59
N THR A 53 -3.52 22.65 -2.34
CA THR A 53 -2.86 23.07 -3.58
C THR A 53 -3.38 22.20 -4.72
N ALA A 54 -3.48 22.74 -5.93
CA ALA A 54 -4.00 22.01 -7.10
C ALA A 54 -3.21 20.70 -7.40
N ALA A 55 -1.93 20.63 -6.99
CA ALA A 55 -1.11 19.42 -7.05
C ALA A 55 -1.53 18.34 -6.03
N ALA A 56 -2.16 18.72 -4.91
CA ALA A 56 -2.64 17.80 -3.88
C ALA A 56 -3.98 17.11 -4.25
N LEU A 57 -4.71 17.65 -5.23
CA LEU A 57 -5.98 17.06 -5.70
C LEU A 57 -5.82 15.75 -6.48
N ALA A 58 -4.59 15.39 -6.86
CA ALA A 58 -4.33 14.20 -7.67
C ALA A 58 -4.22 12.87 -6.87
N VAL A 59 -4.31 12.88 -5.53
CA VAL A 59 -4.01 11.67 -4.71
C VAL A 59 -5.03 11.41 -3.59
N VAL A 60 -6.32 11.53 -3.89
CA VAL A 60 -7.35 10.88 -3.07
C VAL A 60 -8.30 10.12 -3.98
N ALA A 61 -7.75 9.13 -4.70
CA ALA A 61 -8.59 8.10 -5.29
C ALA A 61 -9.25 7.35 -4.12
N ALA A 62 -10.57 7.46 -4.00
CA ALA A 62 -11.36 6.61 -3.12
C ALA A 62 -10.95 5.16 -3.38
N LYS A 63 -10.33 4.53 -2.38
CA LYS A 63 -9.83 3.16 -2.52
C LYS A 63 -11.02 2.21 -2.52
N GLY A 64 -11.58 1.98 -3.70
CA GLY A 64 -12.52 0.89 -3.94
C GLY A 64 -11.90 -0.46 -3.56
N CYS A 65 -12.76 -1.47 -3.44
CA CYS A 65 -12.36 -2.80 -3.04
C CYS A 65 -11.22 -3.33 -3.93
N PRO A 66 -10.08 -3.77 -3.37
CA PRO A 66 -8.93 -4.21 -4.16
C PRO A 66 -9.19 -5.48 -4.99
N PHE A 67 -10.25 -6.22 -4.67
CA PHE A 67 -10.56 -7.52 -5.28
C PHE A 67 -11.56 -7.43 -6.43
N CYS A 68 -12.49 -6.47 -6.39
CA CYS A 68 -13.55 -6.33 -7.40
C CYS A 68 -13.77 -4.90 -7.90
N GLY A 69 -13.14 -3.89 -7.29
CA GLY A 69 -13.29 -2.48 -7.67
C GLY A 69 -14.56 -1.78 -7.15
N GLY A 70 -15.43 -2.48 -6.41
CA GLY A 70 -16.67 -1.91 -5.88
C GLY A 70 -16.47 -1.02 -4.64
N GLU A 71 -17.49 -0.25 -4.28
CA GLU A 71 -17.48 0.66 -3.12
C GLU A 71 -17.82 -0.09 -1.82
N HIS A 72 -16.91 -0.95 -1.37
CA HIS A 72 -17.01 -1.65 -0.09
C HIS A 72 -15.62 -2.06 0.43
N LYS A 73 -15.56 -2.46 1.70
CA LYS A 73 -14.32 -2.96 2.30
C LYS A 73 -13.98 -4.35 1.78
N ALA A 74 -12.70 -4.67 1.74
CA ALA A 74 -12.20 -6.01 1.40
C ALA A 74 -12.89 -7.15 2.18
N GLU A 75 -13.25 -6.91 3.44
CA GLU A 75 -13.93 -7.86 4.32
C GLU A 75 -15.37 -8.17 3.90
N GLU A 76 -16.02 -7.23 3.22
CA GLU A 76 -17.41 -7.32 2.73
C GLU A 76 -17.46 -7.81 1.27
N CYS A 77 -16.29 -8.00 0.65
CA CYS A 77 -16.22 -8.34 -0.77
C CYS A 77 -16.68 -9.77 -1.03
N GLU A 78 -17.85 -9.92 -1.66
CA GLU A 78 -18.41 -11.22 -2.01
C GLU A 78 -17.46 -12.09 -2.85
N LYS A 79 -16.75 -11.49 -3.81
CA LYS A 79 -15.76 -12.21 -4.64
C LYS A 79 -14.60 -12.78 -3.81
N PHE A 80 -14.20 -12.08 -2.75
CA PHE A 80 -13.15 -12.53 -1.84
C PHE A 80 -13.68 -13.56 -0.84
N LEU A 81 -14.88 -13.36 -0.30
CA LEU A 81 -15.52 -14.27 0.65
C LEU A 81 -15.88 -15.63 0.02
N LYS A 82 -16.32 -15.64 -1.24
CA LYS A 82 -16.63 -16.86 -2.00
C LYS A 82 -15.38 -17.66 -2.42
N ALA A 83 -14.20 -17.05 -2.38
CA ALA A 83 -12.97 -17.74 -2.75
C ALA A 83 -12.51 -18.69 -1.62
N ASP A 84 -11.93 -19.82 -2.01
CA ASP A 84 -11.26 -20.72 -1.08
C ASP A 84 -10.04 -20.04 -0.45
N LEU A 85 -9.51 -20.63 0.63
CA LEU A 85 -8.41 -20.04 1.39
C LEU A 85 -7.15 -19.83 0.53
N SER A 86 -6.80 -20.79 -0.33
CA SER A 86 -5.62 -20.69 -1.19
C SER A 86 -5.78 -19.50 -2.13
N ARG A 87 -6.94 -19.44 -2.80
CA ARG A 87 -7.26 -18.36 -3.72
C ARG A 87 -7.35 -17.01 -3.03
N ARG A 88 -7.86 -16.93 -1.80
CA ARG A 88 -7.83 -15.68 -1.00
C ARG A 88 -6.41 -15.20 -0.73
N ARG A 89 -5.48 -16.12 -0.39
CA ARG A 89 -4.07 -15.78 -0.21
C ARG A 89 -3.42 -15.33 -1.51
N ASP A 90 -3.75 -15.98 -2.62
CA ASP A 90 -3.22 -15.60 -3.94
C ASP A 90 -3.76 -14.24 -4.38
N MET A 91 -5.05 -13.98 -4.20
CA MET A 91 -5.64 -12.66 -4.43
C MET A 91 -4.96 -11.59 -3.58
N ALA A 92 -4.65 -11.88 -2.31
CA ALA A 92 -3.96 -10.94 -1.44
C ALA A 92 -2.53 -10.65 -1.92
N ARG A 93 -1.79 -11.66 -2.39
CA ARG A 93 -0.46 -11.51 -3.00
C ARG A 93 -0.50 -10.69 -4.28
N THR A 94 -1.36 -11.08 -5.22
CA THR A 94 -1.46 -10.46 -6.55
C THR A 94 -1.95 -9.02 -6.48
N LYS A 95 -2.80 -8.68 -5.51
CA LYS A 95 -3.28 -7.31 -5.28
C LYS A 95 -2.40 -6.51 -4.33
N GLU A 96 -1.31 -7.10 -3.84
CA GLU A 96 -0.35 -6.48 -2.92
C GLU A 96 -1.02 -5.82 -1.70
N VAL A 97 -2.06 -6.46 -1.18
CA VAL A 97 -2.75 -5.99 0.02
C VAL A 97 -2.08 -6.54 1.28
N CYS A 98 -2.18 -5.78 2.36
CA CYS A 98 -1.70 -6.20 3.65
C CYS A 98 -2.44 -7.45 4.14
N PHE A 99 -1.71 -8.52 4.46
CA PHE A 99 -2.32 -9.75 4.98
C PHE A 99 -3.06 -9.57 6.31
N ARG A 100 -2.79 -8.50 7.07
CA ARG A 100 -3.41 -8.25 8.39
C ARG A 100 -4.67 -7.39 8.34
N CYS A 101 -4.79 -6.47 7.39
CA CYS A 101 -5.95 -5.57 7.29
C CYS A 101 -6.61 -5.55 5.90
N LEU A 102 -6.08 -6.27 4.93
CA LEU A 102 -6.57 -6.36 3.55
C LEU A 102 -6.60 -5.03 2.78
N GLU A 103 -5.85 -4.02 3.24
CA GLU A 103 -5.70 -2.72 2.58
C GLU A 103 -4.40 -2.62 1.77
N THR A 104 -4.39 -1.77 0.74
CA THR A 104 -3.20 -1.48 -0.08
C THR A 104 -2.30 -0.40 0.54
N GLY A 105 -1.02 -0.41 0.16
CA GLY A 105 -0.04 0.63 0.50
C GLY A 105 0.89 0.26 1.66
N HIS A 106 0.72 -0.92 2.27
CA HIS A 106 1.66 -1.45 3.25
C HIS A 106 1.58 -2.98 3.34
N MET A 107 2.60 -3.59 3.96
CA MET A 107 2.67 -5.04 4.23
C MET A 107 2.44 -5.36 5.71
N ALA A 108 2.20 -6.64 6.03
CA ALA A 108 1.93 -7.12 7.39
C ALA A 108 2.99 -6.69 8.43
N LYS A 109 4.27 -6.65 8.04
CA LYS A 109 5.40 -6.22 8.90
C LYS A 109 5.29 -4.76 9.35
N GLY A 110 4.72 -3.88 8.52
CA GLY A 110 4.54 -2.46 8.81
C GLY A 110 3.11 -2.08 9.20
N CYS A 111 2.22 -3.07 9.35
CA CYS A 111 0.80 -2.82 9.57
C CYS A 111 0.53 -2.34 11.00
N ARG A 112 -0.02 -1.12 11.12
CA ARG A 112 -0.44 -0.52 12.40
C ARG A 112 -1.92 -0.70 12.71
N GLY A 113 -2.76 -0.92 11.70
CA GLY A 113 -4.22 -1.06 11.83
C GLY A 113 -4.75 -2.50 11.87
N GLY A 114 -3.88 -3.48 11.62
CA GLY A 114 -4.29 -4.89 11.53
C GLY A 114 -4.57 -5.50 12.89
N ARG A 115 -5.79 -5.98 13.08
CA ARG A 115 -6.19 -6.74 14.28
C ARG A 115 -5.48 -8.10 14.29
N PRO A 116 -5.26 -8.70 15.47
CA PRO A 116 -4.84 -10.10 15.55
C PRO A 116 -5.91 -11.00 14.92
N CYS A 117 -5.51 -12.21 14.49
CA CYS A 117 -6.41 -13.17 13.86
C CYS A 117 -7.66 -13.47 14.70
N GLY A 118 -7.56 -13.44 16.03
CA GLY A 118 -8.69 -13.67 16.94
C GLY A 118 -9.15 -15.13 17.03
N VAL A 119 -8.40 -16.08 16.46
CA VAL A 119 -8.62 -17.52 16.64
C VAL A 119 -7.71 -18.02 17.74
N ASP A 120 -8.24 -18.85 18.66
CA ASP A 120 -7.48 -19.41 19.77
C ASP A 120 -6.23 -20.16 19.30
N GLY A 121 -5.10 -19.87 19.93
CA GLY A 121 -3.80 -20.42 19.56
C GLY A 121 -3.16 -19.79 18.31
N CYS A 122 -3.84 -18.92 17.57
CA CYS A 122 -3.29 -18.29 16.38
C CYS A 122 -2.53 -17.00 16.68
N ARG A 123 -1.19 -17.06 16.64
CA ARG A 123 -0.29 -15.89 16.80
C ARG A 123 0.23 -15.33 15.48
N GLN A 124 -0.26 -15.83 14.36
CA GLN A 124 0.20 -15.46 13.03
C GLN A 124 -0.31 -14.08 12.60
N ALA A 125 0.48 -13.40 11.77
CA ALA A 125 0.25 -12.04 11.29
C ALA A 125 -0.69 -12.03 10.07
N HIS A 126 -1.94 -12.46 10.24
CA HIS A 126 -2.95 -12.48 9.19
C HIS A 126 -4.34 -12.06 9.67
N HIS A 127 -5.14 -11.59 8.73
CA HIS A 127 -6.55 -11.26 8.91
C HIS A 127 -7.37 -12.54 9.11
N ARG A 128 -8.42 -12.52 9.93
CA ARG A 128 -9.26 -13.70 10.23
C ARG A 128 -9.76 -14.43 8.98
N LEU A 129 -10.08 -13.69 7.92
CA LEU A 129 -10.49 -14.23 6.61
C LEU A 129 -9.38 -15.00 5.86
N LEU A 130 -8.14 -14.97 6.32
CA LEU A 130 -7.00 -15.74 5.80
C LEU A 130 -6.53 -16.83 6.78
N HIS A 131 -7.25 -16.99 7.91
CA HIS A 131 -7.00 -18.07 8.85
C HIS A 131 -7.43 -19.41 8.22
N PRO A 132 -6.56 -20.44 8.26
CA PRO A 132 -6.93 -21.76 7.77
C PRO A 132 -8.08 -22.35 8.60
N PRO A 133 -9.06 -23.03 7.98
CA PRO A 133 -10.08 -23.71 8.77
C PRO A 133 -9.38 -24.74 9.67
N SER A 134 -9.75 -24.77 10.95
CA SER A 134 -9.35 -25.87 11.83
C SER A 134 -9.98 -27.13 11.27
N THR A 135 -9.19 -27.95 10.58
CA THR A 135 -9.56 -29.32 10.20
C THR A 135 -9.73 -30.12 11.49
N ARG A 136 -10.92 -30.01 12.08
CA ARG A 136 -11.53 -31.02 12.94
C ARG A 136 -12.86 -31.36 12.29
N GLU A 137 -12.73 -32.22 11.28
CA GLU A 137 -13.73 -33.13 10.72
C GLU A 137 -15.20 -32.78 11.01
N SER A 138 -15.88 -32.25 10.00
CA SER A 138 -17.33 -32.43 9.85
C SER A 138 -17.56 -33.47 8.76
N THR A 139 -17.31 -34.72 9.10
CA THR A 139 -17.99 -35.85 8.47
C THR A 139 -19.21 -36.12 9.35
N GLY A 140 -20.38 -35.78 8.82
CA GLY A 140 -21.70 -36.09 9.38
C GLY A 140 -22.62 -36.40 8.22
#